data_AF-A0A0D6KM85-F1
#
_entry.id   AF-A0A0D6KM85-F1
#
_cell.length_a   1.000
_cell.length_b   1.000
_cell.length_c   1.000
_cell.angle_alpha   90.00
_cell.angle_beta   90.00
_cell.angle_gamma   90.00
#
_symmetry.space_group_name_H-M   'P 1'
#
loop_
_entity.id
_entity.type
_entity.pdbx_description
1 polymer ?
#
loop_
_entity_poly.entity_id
_entity_poly.type
_entity_poly.pdbx_seq_one_letter_code
_entity_poly.pdbx_strand_id
1 'polypeptide(L)'
;MILSHYPGSIVGSDRFLAPTDFPDSPLSQALQQPILLGLFLPIQAGGWSASTLPRTTDWSFEYNKDLVLKTEALGFDLIFALSQWLPKGGYGGVFNGQALDSFVTTAALTSVTQKIMLISTIHILYGPIHPLHLAKYGATLDHISGGRWGINVVTGHRAVEHEMFGWNRIEHDHRYELAAEFIEVLQRLWGDNENFSFEGKSSWKLNGAYPSFVTLGRGKVEIRVNQGYKN
;
A
#
# COMPACT_ATOMS: atom_id res chain seq x y z
N MET A 1 27.43 -4.26 -10.93
CA MET A 1 27.48 -2.92 -11.55
C MET A 1 26.77 -1.97 -10.60
N ILE A 2 27.49 -1.10 -9.90
CA ILE A 2 26.89 -0.12 -8.98
C ILE A 2 26.46 1.06 -9.84
N LEU A 3 25.16 1.18 -10.11
CA LEU A 3 24.62 2.32 -10.84
C LEU A 3 24.52 3.50 -9.86
N SER A 4 25.35 4.52 -10.04
CA SER A 4 25.18 5.82 -9.39
C SER A 4 24.02 6.54 -10.05
N HIS A 5 22.81 6.28 -9.56
CA HIS A 5 21.57 6.81 -10.10
C HIS A 5 20.95 7.80 -9.11
N TYR A 6 20.28 8.83 -9.61
CA TYR A 6 19.56 9.76 -8.74
C TYR A 6 18.32 9.06 -8.17
N PRO A 7 18.07 9.17 -6.84
CA PRO A 7 16.90 8.59 -6.19
C PRO A 7 15.58 8.83 -6.94
N GLY A 8 14.94 7.75 -7.40
CA GLY A 8 13.63 7.82 -8.02
C GLY A 8 13.62 8.11 -9.52
N SER A 9 14.78 8.23 -10.17
CA SER A 9 14.87 8.60 -11.59
C SER A 9 14.23 7.58 -12.55
N ILE A 10 13.87 6.39 -12.09
CA ILE A 10 13.17 5.37 -12.90
C ILE A 10 11.70 5.18 -12.50
N VAL A 11 11.22 5.93 -11.51
CA VAL A 11 9.81 5.89 -11.09
C VAL A 11 8.96 6.46 -12.24
N GLY A 12 8.15 5.59 -12.86
CA GLY A 12 7.35 5.95 -14.03
C GLY A 12 8.11 5.84 -15.37
N SER A 13 9.29 5.20 -15.39
CA SER A 13 9.98 4.87 -16.63
C SER A 13 9.32 3.68 -17.33
N ASP A 14 9.34 3.67 -18.67
CA ASP A 14 8.83 2.57 -19.52
C ASP A 14 9.56 1.23 -19.31
N ARG A 15 10.60 1.21 -18.48
CA ARG A 15 11.33 0.01 -18.10
C ARG A 15 10.44 -0.97 -17.33
N PHE A 16 9.47 -0.48 -16.56
CA PHE A 16 8.57 -1.34 -15.78
C PHE A 16 7.15 -1.23 -16.30
N LEU A 17 6.68 -2.31 -16.92
CA LEU A 17 5.30 -2.43 -17.35
C LEU A 17 4.34 -2.19 -16.17
N ALA A 18 3.33 -1.35 -16.36
CA ALA A 18 2.20 -1.15 -15.48
C ALA A 18 1.13 -2.26 -15.69
N PRO A 19 0.14 -2.44 -14.81
CA PRO A 19 -0.93 -3.41 -15.02
C PRO A 19 -1.73 -3.12 -16.27
N THR A 20 -1.83 -1.84 -16.62
CA THR A 20 -2.53 -1.33 -17.81
C THR A 20 -1.89 -1.78 -19.12
N ASP A 21 -0.62 -2.22 -19.08
CA ASP A 21 0.08 -2.77 -20.26
C ASP A 21 -0.29 -4.24 -20.52
N PHE A 22 -1.01 -4.88 -19.59
CA PHE A 22 -1.50 -6.25 -19.71
C PHE A 22 -3.02 -6.22 -19.90
N PRO A 23 -3.54 -6.52 -21.11
CA PRO A 23 -4.97 -6.40 -21.40
C PRO A 23 -5.88 -7.26 -20.50
N ASP A 24 -5.35 -8.36 -19.97
CA ASP A 24 -6.05 -9.29 -19.10
C ASP A 24 -5.89 -8.99 -17.60
N SER A 25 -5.15 -7.95 -17.20
CA SER A 25 -5.04 -7.58 -15.78
C SER A 25 -6.39 -7.12 -15.21
N PRO A 26 -6.65 -7.33 -13.90
CA PRO A 26 -7.86 -6.82 -13.26
C PRO A 26 -8.05 -5.31 -13.45
N LEU A 27 -6.96 -4.52 -13.38
CA LEU A 27 -7.02 -3.08 -13.57
C LEU A 27 -7.35 -2.70 -15.01
N SER A 28 -6.74 -3.34 -16.01
CA SER A 28 -7.05 -3.11 -17.42
C SER A 28 -8.51 -3.41 -17.74
N GLN A 29 -9.04 -4.51 -17.19
CA GLN A 29 -10.45 -4.87 -17.35
C GLN A 29 -11.36 -3.83 -16.70
N ALA A 30 -11.06 -3.40 -15.46
CA ALA A 30 -11.83 -2.40 -14.77
C ALA A 30 -11.80 -1.03 -15.47
N LEU A 31 -10.70 -0.67 -16.14
CA LEU A 31 -10.57 0.60 -16.89
C LEU A 31 -11.32 0.60 -18.23
N GLN A 32 -11.88 -0.52 -18.69
CA GLN A 32 -12.74 -0.55 -19.88
C GLN A 32 -14.08 0.16 -19.67
N GLN A 33 -14.49 0.32 -18.42
CA GLN A 33 -15.73 1.01 -18.06
C GLN A 33 -15.46 2.49 -17.71
N PRO A 34 -16.46 3.37 -17.83
CA PRO A 34 -16.24 4.82 -17.73
C PRO A 34 -15.92 5.31 -16.30
N ILE A 35 -16.24 4.52 -15.27
CA ILE A 35 -16.11 4.91 -13.86
C ILE A 35 -15.62 3.70 -13.06
N LEU A 36 -14.58 3.90 -12.24
CA LEU A 36 -14.20 2.95 -11.21
C LEU A 36 -14.93 3.29 -9.91
N LEU A 37 -15.59 2.30 -9.31
CA LEU A 37 -16.28 2.44 -8.04
C LEU A 37 -15.56 1.64 -6.95
N GLY A 38 -15.12 2.36 -5.92
CA GLY A 38 -14.37 1.78 -4.81
C GLY A 38 -15.03 1.98 -3.45
N LEU A 39 -14.87 1.00 -2.55
CA LEU A 39 -15.24 1.12 -1.15
C LEU A 39 -14.01 1.43 -0.30
N PHE A 40 -14.01 2.56 0.39
CA PHE A 40 -13.04 2.84 1.45
C PHE A 40 -13.44 2.08 2.72
N LEU A 41 -12.57 1.23 3.27
CA LEU A 41 -12.96 0.35 4.38
C LEU A 41 -12.98 1.08 5.74
N PRO A 42 -14.00 0.86 6.58
CA PRO A 42 -14.07 1.43 7.92
C PRO A 42 -13.27 0.58 8.93
N ILE A 43 -12.00 0.28 8.64
CA ILE A 43 -11.16 -0.58 9.49
C ILE A 43 -10.68 0.11 10.79
N GLN A 44 -11.19 1.30 11.09
CA GLN A 44 -10.88 2.08 12.28
C GLN A 44 -12.18 2.46 13.00
N ALA A 45 -12.20 2.31 14.32
CA ALA A 45 -13.31 2.75 15.15
C ALA A 45 -13.49 4.26 14.99
N GLY A 46 -14.65 4.69 14.52
CA GLY A 46 -14.77 6.02 13.90
C GLY A 46 -15.46 5.96 12.54
N GLY A 47 -15.22 4.87 11.80
CA GLY A 47 -15.60 4.75 10.40
C GLY A 47 -14.98 5.89 9.60
N TRP A 48 -15.79 6.53 8.77
CA TRP A 48 -15.35 7.57 7.83
C TRP A 48 -15.43 9.00 8.38
N SER A 49 -16.03 9.22 9.57
CA SER A 49 -16.38 10.57 10.03
C SER A 49 -16.05 10.81 11.50
N ALA A 50 -15.46 11.96 11.80
CA ALA A 50 -15.31 12.48 13.16
C ALA A 50 -16.65 13.02 13.69
N SER A 51 -17.54 12.12 14.12
CA SER A 51 -18.86 12.43 14.68
C SER A 51 -19.12 11.67 15.98
N THR A 52 -19.80 12.26 16.95
CA THR A 52 -20.26 11.57 18.17
C THR A 52 -21.64 10.93 18.02
N LEU A 53 -22.28 11.07 16.86
CA LEU A 53 -23.59 10.48 16.61
C LEU A 53 -23.53 8.94 16.62
N PRO A 54 -24.62 8.27 17.05
CA PRO A 54 -24.73 6.82 17.00
C PRO A 54 -24.45 6.29 15.60
N ARG A 55 -23.74 5.16 15.53
CA ARG A 55 -23.37 4.49 14.29
C ARG A 55 -23.50 2.99 14.41
N THR A 56 -23.75 2.35 13.28
CA THR A 56 -23.82 0.89 13.15
C THR A 56 -22.57 0.28 12.52
N THR A 57 -21.60 1.11 12.12
CA THR A 57 -20.33 0.66 11.53
C THR A 57 -19.40 0.10 12.60
N ASP A 58 -18.71 -0.99 12.29
CA ASP A 58 -17.71 -1.62 13.14
C ASP A 58 -16.35 -1.69 12.41
N TRP A 59 -15.27 -1.66 13.19
CA TRP A 59 -13.90 -1.77 12.69
C TRP A 59 -13.41 -3.22 12.63
N SER A 60 -14.15 -4.16 13.23
CA SER A 60 -13.78 -5.57 13.27
C SER A 60 -13.61 -6.21 11.88
N PHE A 61 -12.81 -7.27 11.83
CA PHE A 61 -12.53 -7.97 10.58
C PHE A 61 -13.79 -8.57 9.95
N GLU A 62 -14.65 -9.22 10.74
CA GLU A 62 -15.87 -9.85 10.22
C GLU A 62 -16.83 -8.82 9.60
N TYR A 63 -17.00 -7.65 10.22
CA TYR A 63 -17.80 -6.58 9.64
C TYR A 63 -17.23 -6.10 8.29
N ASN A 64 -15.91 -5.91 8.21
CA ASN A 64 -15.26 -5.50 6.97
C ASN A 64 -15.29 -6.59 5.90
N LYS A 65 -15.16 -7.87 6.27
CA LYS A 65 -15.31 -9.01 5.37
C LYS A 65 -16.72 -9.05 4.76
N ASP A 66 -17.76 -8.92 5.59
CA ASP A 66 -19.15 -8.90 5.11
C ASP A 66 -19.42 -7.72 4.17
N LEU A 67 -18.88 -6.54 4.49
CA LEU A 67 -18.94 -5.38 3.60
C LEU A 67 -18.27 -5.68 2.25
N VAL A 68 -17.05 -6.22 2.26
CA VAL A 68 -16.29 -6.50 1.03
C VAL A 68 -16.99 -7.54 0.16
N LEU A 69 -17.50 -8.62 0.75
CA LEU A 69 -18.25 -9.65 0.01
C LEU A 69 -19.51 -9.06 -0.64
N LYS A 70 -20.22 -8.19 0.08
CA LYS A 70 -21.41 -7.51 -0.46
C LYS A 70 -21.05 -6.52 -1.56
N THR A 71 -19.98 -5.75 -1.36
CA THR A 71 -19.44 -4.79 -2.33
C THR A 71 -18.99 -5.49 -3.62
N GLU A 72 -18.29 -6.62 -3.52
CA GLU A 72 -17.92 -7.45 -4.68
C GLU A 72 -19.15 -7.99 -5.40
N ALA A 73 -20.17 -8.47 -4.67
CA ALA A 73 -21.43 -8.94 -5.26
C ALA A 73 -22.22 -7.83 -5.97
N LEU A 74 -22.05 -6.57 -5.55
CA LEU A 74 -22.66 -5.39 -6.18
C LEU A 74 -21.86 -4.86 -7.38
N GLY A 75 -20.71 -5.47 -7.71
CA GLY A 75 -19.91 -5.11 -8.88
C GLY A 75 -18.99 -3.92 -8.67
N PHE A 76 -18.58 -3.61 -7.43
CA PHE A 76 -17.54 -2.62 -7.19
C PHE A 76 -16.17 -3.16 -7.61
N ASP A 77 -15.29 -2.27 -8.06
CA ASP A 77 -14.01 -2.62 -8.67
C ASP A 77 -12.90 -2.82 -7.65
N LEU A 78 -12.94 -2.04 -6.57
CA LEU A 78 -11.87 -2.03 -5.58
C LEU A 78 -12.36 -1.77 -4.16
N ILE A 79 -11.57 -2.24 -3.21
CA ILE A 79 -11.60 -1.78 -1.82
C ILE A 79 -10.31 -1.05 -1.51
N PHE A 80 -10.39 -0.07 -0.62
CA PHE A 80 -9.25 0.72 -0.20
C PHE A 80 -9.16 0.71 1.32
N ALA A 81 -8.11 0.09 1.85
CA ALA A 81 -7.84 0.04 3.27
C ALA A 81 -6.87 1.18 3.65
N LEU A 82 -7.30 2.02 4.59
CA LEU A 82 -6.44 3.06 5.17
C LEU A 82 -5.44 2.44 6.15
N SER A 83 -4.31 3.11 6.39
CA SER A 83 -3.44 2.79 7.52
C SER A 83 -3.33 4.03 8.38
N GLN A 84 -3.39 3.84 9.71
CA GLN A 84 -3.18 4.91 10.67
C GLN A 84 -2.68 4.32 11.99
N TRP A 85 -1.71 4.99 12.61
CA TRP A 85 -1.23 4.64 13.94
C TRP A 85 -1.90 5.53 14.98
N LEU A 86 -2.56 4.92 15.97
CA LEU A 86 -3.35 5.65 16.96
C LEU A 86 -2.81 5.40 18.37
N PRO A 87 -2.75 6.44 19.23
CA PRO A 87 -2.51 6.20 20.64
C PRO A 87 -3.72 5.50 21.26
N LYS A 88 -3.52 4.92 22.45
CA LYS A 88 -4.65 4.46 23.27
C LYS A 88 -5.62 5.62 23.52
N GLY A 89 -6.90 5.43 23.22
CA GLY A 89 -7.93 6.49 23.29
C GLY A 89 -8.07 7.33 22.01
N GLY A 90 -7.20 7.10 21.01
CA GLY A 90 -7.22 7.72 19.69
C GLY A 90 -7.22 9.25 19.69
N TYR A 91 -8.03 9.89 18.84
CA TYR A 91 -8.06 11.35 18.69
C TYR A 91 -9.47 11.89 18.40
N GLY A 92 -9.66 13.18 18.71
CA GLY A 92 -10.90 13.90 18.40
C GLY A 92 -12.14 13.39 19.15
N GLY A 93 -11.97 12.59 20.21
CA GLY A 93 -13.07 12.05 21.03
C GLY A 93 -13.97 11.04 20.30
N VAL A 94 -13.63 10.68 19.07
CA VAL A 94 -14.47 9.85 18.19
C VAL A 94 -13.72 8.60 17.70
N PHE A 95 -12.43 8.75 17.42
CA PHE A 95 -11.56 7.62 17.12
C PHE A 95 -10.99 7.12 18.43
N ASN A 96 -11.37 5.92 18.85
CA ASN A 96 -11.04 5.41 20.20
C ASN A 96 -9.68 4.66 20.26
N GLY A 97 -8.99 4.55 19.13
CA GLY A 97 -7.71 3.86 19.00
C GLY A 97 -7.78 2.43 18.50
N GLN A 98 -8.97 1.85 18.32
CA GLN A 98 -9.12 0.53 17.70
C GLN A 98 -9.06 0.66 16.18
N ALA A 99 -8.13 -0.05 15.56
CA ALA A 99 -8.01 -0.15 14.11
C ALA A 99 -7.35 -1.47 13.73
N LEU A 100 -7.72 -2.01 12.57
CA LEU A 100 -6.98 -3.11 11.95
C LEU A 100 -5.80 -2.56 11.14
N ASP A 101 -4.78 -3.39 10.96
CA ASP A 101 -3.71 -3.09 10.01
C ASP A 101 -4.22 -3.25 8.57
N SER A 102 -3.91 -2.27 7.72
CA SER A 102 -4.34 -2.25 6.31
C SER A 102 -3.84 -3.44 5.51
N PHE A 103 -2.56 -3.78 5.68
CA PHE A 103 -1.88 -4.77 4.86
C PHE A 103 -2.33 -6.19 5.26
N VAL A 104 -2.39 -6.47 6.55
CA VAL A 104 -2.88 -7.75 7.09
C VAL A 104 -4.37 -7.95 6.79
N THR A 105 -5.18 -6.90 6.88
CA THR A 105 -6.63 -7.00 6.58
C THR A 105 -6.88 -7.36 5.12
N THR A 106 -6.26 -6.63 4.19
CA THR A 106 -6.40 -6.91 2.76
C THR A 106 -5.79 -8.27 2.39
N ALA A 107 -4.66 -8.65 2.99
CA ALA A 107 -4.07 -9.98 2.85
C ALA A 107 -5.08 -11.08 3.18
N ALA A 108 -5.76 -10.98 4.33
CA ALA A 108 -6.79 -11.95 4.72
C ALA A 108 -7.98 -11.96 3.74
N LEU A 109 -8.43 -10.78 3.29
CA LEU A 109 -9.54 -10.63 2.34
C LEU A 109 -9.26 -11.25 0.96
N THR A 110 -7.98 -11.36 0.55
CA THR A 110 -7.64 -12.02 -0.73
C THR A 110 -8.17 -13.46 -0.81
N SER A 111 -8.21 -14.17 0.32
CA SER A 111 -8.60 -15.58 0.40
C SER A 111 -10.11 -15.84 0.31
N VAL A 112 -10.91 -14.80 0.52
CA VAL A 112 -12.39 -14.90 0.55
C VAL A 112 -13.07 -14.10 -0.56
N THR A 113 -12.30 -13.41 -1.40
CA THR A 113 -12.79 -12.63 -2.55
C THR A 113 -12.23 -13.18 -3.85
N GLN A 114 -12.85 -12.87 -4.99
CA GLN A 114 -12.49 -13.48 -6.27
C GLN A 114 -12.17 -12.48 -7.39
N LYS A 115 -12.72 -11.26 -7.33
CA LYS A 115 -12.71 -10.27 -8.43
C LYS A 115 -12.27 -8.89 -7.97
N ILE A 116 -12.69 -8.46 -6.79
CA ILE A 116 -12.45 -7.09 -6.32
C ILE A 116 -10.96 -6.85 -6.09
N MET A 117 -10.46 -5.69 -6.51
CA MET A 117 -9.09 -5.27 -6.26
C MET A 117 -8.91 -4.82 -4.80
N LEU A 118 -7.78 -5.17 -4.18
CA LEU A 118 -7.54 -4.93 -2.76
C LEU A 118 -6.37 -3.97 -2.56
N ILE A 119 -6.67 -2.70 -2.28
CA ILE A 119 -5.64 -1.66 -2.14
C ILE A 119 -5.27 -1.47 -0.67
N SER A 120 -3.99 -1.66 -0.36
CA SER A 120 -3.42 -1.48 0.98
C SER A 120 -2.71 -0.16 1.10
N THR A 121 -3.02 0.64 2.11
CA THR A 121 -2.18 1.77 2.47
C THR A 121 -1.02 1.30 3.34
N ILE A 122 0.22 1.63 2.98
CA ILE A 122 1.42 1.21 3.72
C ILE A 122 2.30 2.42 4.02
N HIS A 123 2.59 2.60 5.31
CA HIS A 123 3.59 3.55 5.79
C HIS A 123 4.99 2.97 5.62
N ILE A 124 5.83 3.63 4.81
CA ILE A 124 7.17 3.10 4.49
C ILE A 124 8.29 3.74 5.32
N LEU A 125 8.03 4.88 5.98
CA LEU A 125 9.03 5.64 6.75
C LEU A 125 8.79 5.64 8.28
N TYR A 126 7.77 4.94 8.77
CA TYR A 126 7.59 4.68 10.19
C TYR A 126 8.36 3.41 10.56
N GLY A 127 9.47 3.53 11.30
CA GLY A 127 10.33 2.39 11.65
C GLY A 127 10.76 1.61 10.40
N PRO A 128 11.65 2.18 9.56
CA PRO A 128 11.72 1.93 8.12
C PRO A 128 11.66 0.44 7.76
N ILE A 129 10.53 0.03 7.18
CA ILE A 129 10.38 -1.29 6.57
C ILE A 129 11.44 -1.45 5.48
N HIS A 130 12.14 -2.58 5.46
CA HIS A 130 13.09 -2.84 4.40
C HIS A 130 12.34 -3.11 3.07
N PRO A 131 12.67 -2.48 1.94
CA PRO A 131 11.94 -2.65 0.67
C PRO A 131 11.92 -4.11 0.21
N LEU A 132 12.96 -4.89 0.51
CA LEU A 132 12.99 -6.34 0.23
C LEU A 132 11.87 -7.13 0.93
N HIS A 133 11.47 -6.74 2.16
CA HIS A 133 10.35 -7.37 2.84
C HIS A 133 9.04 -7.10 2.08
N LEU A 134 8.77 -5.83 1.78
CA LEU A 134 7.54 -5.46 1.08
C LEU A 134 7.51 -6.02 -0.36
N ALA A 135 8.65 -6.09 -1.04
CA ALA A 135 8.73 -6.74 -2.34
C ALA A 135 8.29 -8.20 -2.27
N LYS A 136 8.79 -8.96 -1.28
CA LYS A 136 8.43 -10.36 -1.07
C LYS A 136 6.96 -10.53 -0.69
N TYR A 137 6.46 -9.72 0.26
CA TYR A 137 5.09 -9.82 0.72
C TYR A 137 4.10 -9.43 -0.38
N GLY A 138 4.37 -8.33 -1.07
CA GLY A 138 3.55 -7.85 -2.18
C GLY A 138 3.48 -8.85 -3.32
N ALA A 139 4.62 -9.40 -3.76
CA ALA A 139 4.63 -10.44 -4.80
C ALA A 139 3.86 -11.70 -4.39
N THR A 140 3.92 -12.06 -3.10
CA THR A 140 3.16 -13.20 -2.57
C THR A 140 1.66 -12.93 -2.58
N LEU A 141 1.21 -11.74 -2.16
CA LEU A 141 -0.21 -11.37 -2.21
C LEU A 141 -0.73 -11.16 -3.62
N ASP A 142 0.08 -10.62 -4.52
CA ASP A 142 -0.24 -10.51 -5.93
C ASP A 142 -0.54 -11.91 -6.52
N HIS A 143 0.31 -12.88 -6.20
CA HIS A 143 0.09 -14.28 -6.59
C HIS A 143 -1.17 -14.87 -5.96
N ILE A 144 -1.36 -14.75 -4.64
CA ILE A 144 -2.54 -15.31 -3.93
C ILE A 144 -3.84 -14.68 -4.44
N SER A 145 -3.83 -13.37 -4.70
CA SER A 145 -5.00 -12.64 -5.16
C SER A 145 -5.28 -12.80 -6.65
N GLY A 146 -4.36 -13.37 -7.43
CA GLY A 146 -4.49 -13.47 -8.88
C GLY A 146 -4.35 -12.12 -9.59
N GLY A 147 -3.43 -11.26 -9.13
CA GLY A 147 -3.16 -9.95 -9.74
C GLY A 147 -4.02 -8.80 -9.21
N ARG A 148 -4.78 -9.01 -8.12
CA ARG A 148 -5.78 -8.05 -7.63
C ARG A 148 -5.30 -7.17 -6.49
N TRP A 149 -4.15 -7.46 -5.90
CA TRP A 149 -3.63 -6.69 -4.77
C TRP A 149 -2.86 -5.46 -5.25
N GLY A 150 -3.01 -4.35 -4.51
CA GLY A 150 -2.26 -3.15 -4.80
C GLY A 150 -1.89 -2.32 -3.58
N ILE A 151 -1.05 -1.31 -3.81
CA ILE A 151 -0.50 -0.48 -2.73
C ILE A 151 -0.70 1.02 -2.96
N ASN A 152 -1.10 1.68 -1.89
CA ASN A 152 -1.01 3.11 -1.70
C ASN A 152 0.15 3.40 -0.74
N VAL A 153 1.22 4.01 -1.24
CA VAL A 153 2.43 4.27 -0.46
C VAL A 153 2.31 5.62 0.23
N VAL A 154 2.49 5.64 1.54
CA VAL A 154 2.46 6.87 2.33
C VAL A 154 3.74 7.03 3.15
N THR A 155 4.23 8.27 3.22
CA THR A 155 5.45 8.62 3.95
C THR A 155 5.20 8.98 5.40
N GLY A 156 3.91 9.12 5.78
CA GLY A 156 3.51 9.56 7.10
C GLY A 156 3.58 11.07 7.28
N HIS A 157 2.65 11.64 8.04
CA HIS A 157 2.50 13.10 8.16
C HIS A 157 2.57 13.64 9.59
N ARG A 158 2.22 12.83 10.60
CA ARG A 158 2.11 13.27 12.01
C ARG A 158 3.38 12.94 12.80
N ALA A 159 3.84 13.89 13.61
CA ALA A 159 4.99 13.70 14.49
C ALA A 159 4.72 12.60 15.54
N VAL A 160 3.53 12.64 16.16
CA VAL A 160 3.12 11.64 17.16
C VAL A 160 3.19 10.20 16.65
N GLU A 161 2.92 9.98 15.36
CA GLU A 161 3.03 8.65 14.76
C GLU A 161 4.50 8.22 14.61
N HIS A 162 5.44 9.13 14.28
CA HIS A 162 6.87 8.79 14.26
C HIS A 162 7.40 8.50 15.67
N GLU A 163 6.98 9.29 16.65
CA GLU A 163 7.41 9.19 18.04
C GLU A 163 6.99 7.84 18.66
N MET A 164 5.84 7.27 18.26
CA MET A 164 5.42 5.92 18.69
C MET A 164 6.41 4.83 18.30
N PHE A 165 7.12 5.01 17.18
CA PHE A 165 8.16 4.08 16.73
C PHE A 165 9.53 4.43 17.32
N GLY A 166 9.64 5.48 18.13
CA GLY A 166 10.91 5.97 18.69
C GLY A 166 11.71 6.86 17.72
N TRP A 167 11.07 7.44 16.70
CA TRP A 167 11.74 8.25 15.68
C TRP A 167 11.30 9.71 15.73
N ASN A 168 12.21 10.59 15.33
CA ASN A 168 11.87 11.97 15.05
C ASN A 168 11.15 12.08 13.70
N ARG A 169 10.31 13.11 13.57
CA ARG A 169 9.68 13.44 12.30
C ARG A 169 10.76 13.73 11.25
N ILE A 170 10.69 13.03 10.13
CA ILE A 170 11.56 13.29 8.98
C ILE A 170 11.10 14.57 8.28
N GLU A 171 12.06 15.41 7.88
CA GLU A 171 11.82 16.64 7.11
C GLU A 171 11.01 16.34 5.83
N HIS A 172 10.16 17.28 5.43
CA HIS A 172 9.19 17.07 4.36
C HIS A 172 9.85 16.61 3.06
N ASP A 173 10.82 17.35 2.53
CA ASP A 173 11.44 17.06 1.24
C ASP A 173 12.29 15.79 1.32
N HIS A 174 12.99 15.59 2.44
CA HIS A 174 13.77 14.36 2.66
C HIS A 174 12.90 13.09 2.66
N ARG A 175 11.65 13.16 3.14
CA ARG A 175 10.71 12.01 3.06
C ARG A 175 10.43 11.60 1.62
N TYR A 176 10.35 12.54 0.68
CA TYR A 176 10.10 12.21 -0.72
C TYR A 176 11.34 11.63 -1.39
N GLU A 177 12.54 12.09 -1.05
CA GLU A 177 13.77 11.44 -1.52
C GLU A 177 13.81 9.97 -1.10
N LEU A 178 13.55 9.70 0.19
CA LEU A 178 13.53 8.33 0.72
C LEU A 178 12.41 7.48 0.10
N ALA A 179 11.21 8.06 -0.08
CA ALA A 179 10.10 7.36 -0.74
C ALA A 179 10.43 7.01 -2.19
N ALA A 180 11.10 7.92 -2.91
CA ALA A 180 11.49 7.70 -4.29
C ALA A 180 12.53 6.58 -4.40
N GLU A 181 13.54 6.53 -3.52
CA GLU A 181 14.47 5.38 -3.44
C GLU A 181 13.73 4.08 -3.14
N PHE A 182 12.82 4.10 -2.17
CA PHE A 182 12.06 2.92 -1.76
C PHE A 182 11.24 2.35 -2.93
N ILE A 183 10.52 3.21 -3.65
CA ILE A 183 9.71 2.82 -4.80
C ILE A 183 10.58 2.30 -5.93
N GLU A 184 11.71 2.96 -6.22
CA GLU A 184 12.67 2.49 -7.21
C GLU A 184 13.17 1.08 -6.89
N VAL A 185 13.59 0.84 -5.64
CA VAL A 185 14.08 -0.48 -5.21
C VAL A 185 12.98 -1.52 -5.34
N LEU A 186 11.73 -1.20 -4.97
CA LEU A 186 10.59 -2.11 -5.14
C LEU A 186 10.33 -2.45 -6.62
N GLN A 187 10.29 -1.44 -7.50
CA GLN A 187 10.06 -1.65 -8.93
C GLN A 187 11.13 -2.54 -9.55
N ARG A 188 12.40 -2.34 -9.16
CA ARG A 188 13.51 -3.21 -9.59
C ARG A 188 13.37 -4.61 -9.06
N LEU A 189 13.06 -4.78 -7.78
CA LEU A 189 12.88 -6.10 -7.18
C LEU A 189 11.72 -6.88 -7.83
N TRP A 190 10.67 -6.20 -8.30
CA TRP A 190 9.55 -6.84 -9.01
C TRP A 190 9.74 -6.97 -10.52
N GLY A 191 10.63 -6.18 -11.11
CA GLY A 191 10.77 -6.08 -12.57
C GLY A 191 12.02 -6.75 -13.13
N ASP A 192 13.11 -6.77 -12.37
CA ASP A 192 14.37 -7.37 -12.81
C ASP A 192 14.33 -8.90 -12.58
N ASN A 193 14.89 -9.68 -13.51
CA ASN A 193 14.99 -11.15 -13.42
C ASN A 193 16.34 -11.63 -12.84
N GLU A 194 17.20 -10.70 -12.45
CA GLU A 194 18.57 -10.95 -11.99
C GLU A 194 18.74 -10.50 -10.54
N ASN A 195 19.79 -11.00 -9.88
CA ASN A 195 20.18 -10.54 -8.55
C ASN A 195 20.48 -9.03 -8.56
N PHE A 196 19.93 -8.31 -7.60
CA PHE A 196 20.01 -6.87 -7.49
C PHE A 196 20.74 -6.42 -6.22
N SER A 197 21.75 -5.56 -6.38
CA SER A 197 22.42 -4.85 -5.29
C SER A 197 22.14 -3.36 -5.37
N PHE A 198 21.94 -2.72 -4.22
CA PHE A 198 21.57 -1.31 -4.09
C PHE A 198 22.25 -0.69 -2.87
N GLU A 199 22.72 0.54 -3.03
CA GLU A 199 23.17 1.42 -1.97
C GLU A 199 22.82 2.86 -2.36
N GLY A 200 21.96 3.50 -1.56
CA GLY A 200 21.44 4.85 -1.81
C GLY A 200 21.73 5.82 -0.65
N LYS A 201 21.02 6.95 -0.60
CA LYS A 201 21.05 7.90 0.53
C LYS A 201 20.33 7.32 1.75
N SER A 202 19.31 6.50 1.53
CA SER A 202 18.61 5.77 2.59
C SER A 202 19.54 4.77 3.30
N SER A 203 19.10 4.28 4.46
CA SER A 203 19.81 3.23 5.20
C SER A 203 19.64 1.83 4.59
N TRP A 204 18.79 1.66 3.58
CA TRP A 204 18.54 0.37 2.94
C TRP A 204 19.71 -0.02 2.04
N LYS A 205 20.20 -1.26 2.21
CA LYS A 205 21.28 -1.82 1.37
C LYS A 205 20.88 -3.21 0.92
N LEU A 206 21.12 -3.50 -0.35
CA LEU A 206 20.88 -4.81 -0.96
C LEU A 206 22.19 -5.34 -1.53
N ASN A 207 22.45 -6.63 -1.31
CA ASN A 207 23.60 -7.32 -1.90
C ASN A 207 23.14 -8.64 -2.50
N GLY A 208 23.04 -8.69 -3.83
CA GLY A 208 22.60 -9.87 -4.56
C GLY A 208 21.18 -10.31 -4.22
N ALA A 209 20.30 -9.36 -3.88
CA ALA A 209 18.93 -9.66 -3.49
C ALA A 209 18.07 -10.07 -4.69
N TYR A 210 17.25 -11.09 -4.49
CA TYR A 210 16.27 -11.54 -5.47
C TYR A 210 15.03 -12.05 -4.72
N PRO A 211 13.87 -11.38 -4.84
CA PRO A 211 12.66 -11.90 -4.23
C PRO A 211 12.23 -13.10 -5.05
N SER A 212 12.20 -14.28 -4.44
CA SER A 212 12.07 -15.57 -5.13
C SER A 212 10.71 -15.87 -5.80
N PHE A 213 9.98 -14.86 -6.27
CA PHE A 213 8.79 -15.01 -7.10
C PHE A 213 8.76 -13.90 -8.16
N VAL A 214 8.92 -14.29 -9.42
CA VAL A 214 8.47 -13.47 -10.55
C VAL A 214 6.97 -13.36 -10.39
N THR A 215 6.47 -12.16 -10.07
CA THR A 215 5.03 -11.88 -10.19
C THR A 215 4.63 -12.33 -11.59
N LEU A 216 3.59 -13.17 -11.71
CA LEU A 216 2.91 -13.31 -12.99
C LEU A 216 2.62 -11.87 -13.42
N GLY A 217 3.29 -11.36 -14.45
CA GLY A 217 3.35 -9.93 -14.75
C GLY A 217 2.00 -9.37 -15.12
N ARG A 218 1.07 -9.27 -14.18
CA ARG A 218 -0.37 -9.07 -14.38
C ARG A 218 -1.02 -8.26 -13.24
N GLY A 219 -0.32 -7.98 -12.13
CA GLY A 219 -0.88 -7.22 -11.00
C GLY A 219 0.04 -6.14 -10.40
N LYS A 220 0.76 -5.41 -11.23
CA LYS A 220 1.70 -4.35 -10.78
C LYS A 220 1.02 -3.05 -10.34
N VAL A 221 0.17 -3.04 -9.31
CA VAL A 221 -0.68 -1.86 -9.02
C VAL A 221 0.11 -0.57 -8.76
N GLU A 222 -0.42 0.47 -9.39
CA GLU A 222 0.01 1.86 -9.44
C GLU A 222 0.27 2.49 -8.06
N ILE A 223 1.40 3.18 -7.98
CA ILE A 223 1.93 3.88 -6.82
C ILE A 223 1.38 5.31 -6.81
N ARG A 224 0.58 5.66 -5.80
CA ARG A 224 0.34 7.06 -5.45
C ARG A 224 1.07 7.40 -4.15
N VAL A 225 1.98 8.36 -4.22
CA VAL A 225 2.50 9.04 -3.02
C VAL A 225 1.50 10.14 -2.68
N ASN A 226 0.70 9.92 -1.64
CA ASN A 226 -0.26 10.94 -1.22
C ASN A 226 0.50 12.12 -0.57
N GLN A 227 0.39 13.31 -1.15
CA GLN A 227 0.97 14.53 -0.61
C GLN A 227 0.19 14.90 0.67
N GLY A 228 0.72 14.54 1.83
CA GLY A 228 0.22 15.11 3.07
C GLY A 228 0.27 16.64 2.97
N TYR A 229 -0.79 17.32 3.39
CA TYR A 229 -0.90 18.78 3.33
C TYR A 229 0.38 19.46 3.85
N LYS A 230 0.93 20.40 3.05
CA LYS A 230 1.92 21.36 3.53
C LYS A 230 1.23 22.20 4.61
N ASN A 231 1.57 21.95 5.87
CA ASN A 231 1.29 22.91 6.95
C ASN A 231 2.34 23.99 6.90
#